data_AF-A0A1G0T2B5-F1
#
_entry.id   AF-A0A1G0T2B5-F1
#
_cell.length_a   1.000
_cell.length_b   1.000
_cell.length_c   1.000
_cell.angle_alpha   90.00
_cell.angle_beta   90.00
_cell.angle_gamma   90.00
#
_symmetry.space_group_name_H-M   'P 1'
#
loop_
_entity.id
_entity.type
_entity.pdbx_description
1 polymer ?
#
loop_
_entity_poly.entity_id
_entity_poly.type
_entity_poly.pdbx_seq_one_letter_code
_entity_poly.pdbx_strand_id
1 'polypeptide(L)' 'MDDIFQNGGIFDDDGTPISPHSIPKPGLCLLCKSDDDTDPEENILCNLNRYDQRNEKEFKCGAFEPKLKG' A
#
# COMPACT_ATOMS: atom_id res chain seq x y z
N MET A 1 -5.16 -3.07 -11.16
CA MET A 1 -5.13 -3.79 -9.87
C MET A 1 -6.01 -5.05 -9.87
N ASP A 2 -6.84 -5.26 -10.89
CA ASP A 2 -7.69 -6.46 -11.01
C ASP A 2 -6.94 -7.72 -11.49
N ASP A 3 -5.80 -7.55 -12.17
CA ASP A 3 -5.04 -8.66 -12.78
C ASP A 3 -4.22 -9.50 -11.79
N ILE A 4 -4.03 -9.05 -10.55
CA ILE A 4 -3.25 -9.81 -9.54
C ILE A 4 -3.98 -11.13 -9.24
N PHE A 5 -5.30 -11.10 -9.05
CA PHE A 5 -6.07 -12.30 -8.73
C PHE A 5 -6.24 -13.29 -9.90
N GLN A 6 -5.87 -12.95 -11.14
CA GLN A 6 -5.89 -13.89 -12.26
C GLN A 6 -4.69 -14.85 -12.26
N ASN A 7 -3.56 -14.48 -11.65
CA ASN A 7 -2.33 -15.30 -11.61
C ASN A 7 -1.79 -15.57 -10.19
N GLY A 8 -2.44 -15.08 -9.13
CA GLY A 8 -2.08 -15.33 -7.73
C GLY A 8 -2.33 -14.09 -6.85
N GLY A 9 -3.04 -14.24 -5.73
CA GLY A 9 -3.43 -13.12 -4.86
C GLY A 9 -2.34 -12.67 -3.87
N ILE A 10 -2.62 -11.54 -3.20
CA ILE A 10 -1.89 -11.14 -1.99
C ILE A 10 -2.60 -11.78 -0.80
N PHE A 11 -1.83 -12.42 0.08
CA PHE A 11 -2.34 -13.07 1.28
C PHE A 11 -1.56 -12.58 2.49
N ASP A 12 -2.19 -12.58 3.66
CA ASP A 12 -1.47 -12.42 4.91
C ASP A 12 -0.77 -13.72 5.33
N ASP A 13 -0.05 -13.65 6.45
CA ASP A 13 0.75 -14.76 6.98
C ASP A 13 -0.09 -15.98 7.39
N ASP A 14 -1.41 -15.82 7.55
CA ASP A 14 -2.36 -16.90 7.81
C ASP A 14 -2.98 -17.48 6.53
N GLY A 15 -2.59 -16.96 5.36
CA GLY A 15 -3.14 -17.35 4.06
C GLY A 15 -4.51 -16.73 3.77
N THR A 16 -4.92 -15.69 4.50
CA THR A 16 -6.16 -14.96 4.24
C THR A 16 -5.95 -14.00 3.07
N PRO A 17 -6.81 -14.02 2.03
CA PRO A 17 -6.68 -13.11 0.90
C PRO A 17 -6.91 -11.66 1.32
N ILE A 18 -5.99 -10.79 0.93
CA ILE A 18 -6.06 -9.35 1.16
C ILE A 18 -6.68 -8.69 -0.08
N SER A 19 -7.77 -7.95 0.12
CA SER A 19 -8.31 -7.08 -0.94
C SER A 19 -7.54 -5.74 -0.93
N PRO A 20 -6.89 -5.35 -2.04
CA PRO A 20 -6.20 -4.04 -2.09
C PRO A 20 -7.15 -2.85 -1.85
N HIS A 21 -8.45 -3.02 -2.17
CA HIS A 21 -9.48 -2.00 -1.97
C HIS A 21 -9.92 -1.85 -0.51
N SER A 22 -9.64 -2.84 0.35
CA SER A 22 -9.98 -2.77 1.78
C SER A 22 -8.86 -2.17 2.64
N ILE A 23 -7.70 -1.87 2.06
CA ILE A 23 -6.54 -1.31 2.77
C ILE A 23 -6.69 0.22 2.83
N PRO A 24 -6.92 0.82 4.02
CA PRO A 24 -7.01 2.26 4.15
C PRO A 24 -5.71 2.92 3.67
N LYS A 25 -5.82 4.10 3.06
CA LYS A 25 -4.66 4.90 2.66
C LYS A 25 -4.37 5.94 3.76
N PRO A 26 -3.29 5.79 4.56
CA PRO A 26 -2.95 6.74 5.62
C PRO A 26 -2.67 8.14 5.06
N GLY A 27 -2.88 9.17 5.87
CA GLY A 27 -2.64 10.56 5.45
C GLY A 27 -1.20 10.82 4.97
N LEU A 28 -0.21 10.14 5.55
CA LEU A 28 1.18 10.21 5.11
C LEU A 28 1.36 9.73 3.66
N CYS A 29 0.63 8.70 3.24
CA CYS A 29 0.66 8.20 1.87
C CYS A 29 0.08 9.21 0.88
N LEU A 30 -1.00 9.92 1.22
CA LEU A 30 -1.61 10.96 0.37
C LEU A 30 -0.65 12.13 0.09
N LEU A 31 0.33 12.34 0.97
CA LEU A 31 1.35 13.37 0.84
C LEU A 31 2.62 12.87 0.13
N CYS A 32 2.72 11.58 -0.16
CA CYS A 32 3.91 10.96 -0.75
C CYS A 32 3.99 11.25 -2.26
N LYS A 33 5.20 11.47 -2.80
CA LYS A 33 5.44 11.65 -4.23
C LYS A 33 4.92 10.46 -5.07
N SER A 34 4.94 9.26 -4.49
CA SER A 34 4.54 8.02 -5.15
C SER A 34 3.05 7.68 -4.97
N ASP A 35 2.25 8.56 -4.36
CA ASP A 35 0.82 8.33 -4.13
C ASP A 35 0.02 8.09 -5.43
N ASP A 36 0.45 8.74 -6.50
CA ASP A 36 -0.13 8.68 -7.85
C ASP A 36 0.70 7.80 -8.81
N ASP A 37 1.67 7.04 -8.29
CA ASP A 37 2.52 6.18 -9.12
C ASP A 37 1.74 5.02 -9.73
N THR A 38 2.04 4.71 -10.98
CA THR A 38 1.43 3.61 -11.74
C THR A 38 2.28 2.34 -11.71
N ASP A 39 3.48 2.36 -11.13
CA ASP A 39 4.32 1.17 -11.01
C ASP A 39 3.61 0.07 -10.20
N PRO A 40 3.30 -1.10 -10.81
CA PRO A 40 2.55 -2.16 -10.13
C PRO A 40 3.30 -2.77 -8.95
N GLU A 41 4.63 -2.90 -9.05
CA GLU A 41 5.46 -3.49 -7.99
C GLU A 41 5.49 -2.59 -6.75
N GLU A 42 5.77 -1.30 -6.93
CA GLU A 42 5.73 -0.31 -5.84
C GLU A 42 4.33 -0.23 -5.20
N ASN A 43 3.27 -0.30 -6.01
CA ASN A 43 1.90 -0.31 -5.50
C ASN A 43 1.62 -1.52 -4.60
N ILE A 44 2.15 -2.70 -4.93
CA ILE A 44 2.05 -3.90 -4.08
C ILE A 44 2.78 -3.68 -2.76
N LEU A 45 4.03 -3.19 -2.80
CA LEU A 45 4.82 -2.92 -1.58
C LEU A 45 4.14 -1.89 -0.67
N CYS A 46 3.60 -0.82 -1.26
CA CYS A 46 2.83 0.19 -0.53
C CYS A 46 1.56 -0.39 0.11
N ASN A 47 0.85 -1.29 -0.56
CA ASN A 47 -0.32 -1.98 0.01
C ASN A 47 0.09 -2.89 1.18
N LEU A 48 1.13 -3.71 1.00
CA LEU A 48 1.62 -4.62 2.03
C LEU A 48 2.04 -3.87 3.30
N ASN A 49 2.82 -2.80 3.15
CA ASN A 49 3.25 -1.97 4.28
C ASN A 49 2.07 -1.31 5.02
N ARG A 50 1.04 -0.86 4.29
CA ARG A 50 -0.18 -0.31 4.89
C ARG A 50 -1.00 -1.38 5.61
N TYR A 51 -1.11 -2.57 5.03
CA TYR A 51 -1.83 -3.68 5.64
C TYR A 51 -1.14 -4.17 6.91
N ASP A 52 0.18 -4.34 6.88
CA ASP A 52 0.99 -4.76 8.04
C ASP A 52 0.73 -3.85 9.25
N GLN A 53 0.76 -2.53 9.03
CA GLN A 53 0.57 -1.52 10.07
C GLN A 53 -0.91 -1.15 10.33
N ARG A 54 -1.88 -1.87 9.78
CA ARG A 54 -3.31 -1.47 9.83
C ARG A 54 -3.91 -1.34 11.23
N ASN A 55 -3.31 -2.04 12.21
CA ASN A 55 -3.73 -2.03 13.61
C ASN A 55 -2.78 -1.24 14.50
N GLU A 56 -1.74 -0.62 13.93
CA GLU A 56 -0.78 0.19 14.66
C GLU A 56 -1.34 1.56 15.00
N LYS A 57 -0.88 2.13 16.12
CA LYS A 57 -1.32 3.46 16.55
C LYS A 57 -0.89 4.56 15.56
N GLU A 58 0.26 4.39 14.93
CA GLU A 58 0.87 5.36 14.01
C GLU A 58 1.44 4.62 12.80
N PHE A 59 1.09 5.08 11.60
CA PHE A 59 1.69 4.59 10.37
C PHE A 59 3.05 5.25 10.11
N LYS A 60 4.05 4.45 9.76
CA LYS A 60 5.41 4.89 9.44
C LYS A 60 5.82 4.34 8.08
N CYS A 61 6.46 5.17 7.26
CA CYS A 61 7.01 4.75 5.98
C CYS A 61 8.45 5.27 5.85
N GLY A 62 9.42 4.37 5.83
CA GLY A 62 10.85 4.72 5.68
C GLY A 62 11.21 5.24 4.28
N ALA A 63 10.38 4.94 3.28
CA ALA A 63 10.53 5.42 1.90
C ALA A 63 9.71 6.68 1.61
N PHE A 64 9.15 7.33 2.64
CA PHE A 64 8.34 8.53 2.43
C PHE A 64 9.18 9.68 1.85
N GLU A 65 8.71 10.19 0.71
CA GLU A 65 9.19 11.43 0.12
C GLU A 65 7.99 12.33 -0.17
N PRO A 66 7.95 13.60 0.28
CA PRO A 66 6.79 14.45 0.10
C PRO A 66 6.61 14.86 -1.37
N LYS A 67 5.35 15.01 -1.82
CA LYS A 67 5.03 15.74 -3.05
C LYS A 67 5.63 17.15 -2.91
N LEU A 68 6.53 17.54 -3.80
CA LEU A 68 7.07 18.90 -3.81
C LEU A 68 5.92 19.88 -3.97
N LYS A 69 5.77 20.83 -3.04
CA LYS A 69 4.92 22.00 -3.26
C LYS A 69 5.66 22.91 -4.23
N GLY A 70 5.24 22.91 -5.49
CA GLY A 70 5.62 23.94 -6.45
C GLY A 70 5.13 25.32 -6.01
#